data_AF-A0AAE8NI53-F1
#
_entry.id   AF-A0AAE8NI53-F1
#
_cell.length_a   1.000
_cell.length_b   1.000
_cell.length_c   1.000
_cell.angle_alpha   90.00
_cell.angle_beta   90.00
_cell.angle_gamma   90.00
#
_symmetry.space_group_name_H-M   'P 1'
#
loop_
_entity.id
_entity.type
_entity.pdbx_description
1 polymer ?
#
loop_
_entity_poly.entity_id
_entity_poly.type
_entity_poly.pdbx_seq_one_letter_code
_entity_poly.pdbx_strand_id
1 'polypeptide(L)'
;MLGASRVVDLVNRIGLDHAPFGCATVGMMQVYPNSRNVIPGRVFFTVDFRHPDDAVLAKMDAALRDGVARIAADIGLETQLEQIFYYKPVAFDSACVEAVRGAADRFGYSHRDIVSGAGHDACYLAQVAPTSMVFVPCVDGISHNEIEDATPAWIEAGANVLLHAMLSRACEPAS
;
A
#
# COMPACT_ATOMS: atom_id res chain seq x y z
N MET A 1 -25.64 -9.34 -4.61
CA MET A 1 -25.21 -7.93 -4.73
C MET A 1 -25.19 -7.22 -3.38
N LEU A 2 -26.31 -7.16 -2.64
CA LEU A 2 -26.39 -6.49 -1.34
C LEU A 2 -25.30 -6.91 -0.34
N GLY A 3 -25.02 -8.21 -0.21
CA GLY A 3 -23.94 -8.70 0.66
C GLY A 3 -22.58 -8.10 0.30
N ALA A 4 -22.18 -8.18 -0.97
CA ALA A 4 -20.93 -7.57 -1.45
C ALA A 4 -20.90 -6.05 -1.23
N SER A 5 -22.01 -5.33 -1.48
CA SER A 5 -22.08 -3.88 -1.22
C SER A 5 -21.90 -3.52 0.25
N ARG A 6 -22.44 -4.33 1.18
CA ARG A 6 -22.19 -4.15 2.62
C ARG A 6 -20.74 -4.42 2.99
N VAL A 7 -20.07 -5.36 2.31
CA VAL A 7 -18.64 -5.61 2.52
C VAL A 7 -17.80 -4.45 1.97
N VAL A 8 -18.16 -3.85 0.84
CA VAL A 8 -17.49 -2.63 0.32
C VAL A 8 -17.52 -1.52 1.37
N ASP A 9 -18.69 -1.27 1.97
CA ASP A 9 -18.84 -0.26 3.01
C ASP A 9 -18.10 -0.63 4.31
N LEU A 10 -18.08 -1.91 4.68
CA LEU A 10 -17.28 -2.42 5.80
C LEU A 10 -15.78 -2.18 5.56
N VAL A 11 -15.26 -2.51 4.38
CA VAL A 11 -13.84 -2.33 4.03
C VAL A 11 -13.46 -0.86 4.15
N ASN A 12 -14.26 0.04 3.58
CA ASN A 12 -14.04 1.47 3.71
C ASN A 12 -14.02 1.93 5.19
N ARG A 13 -14.97 1.45 6.01
CA ARG A 13 -15.00 1.74 7.45
C ARG A 13 -13.75 1.23 8.17
N ILE A 14 -13.31 0.00 7.89
CA ILE A 14 -12.08 -0.57 8.48
C ILE A 14 -10.88 0.33 8.16
N GLY A 15 -10.75 0.86 6.93
CA GLY A 15 -9.69 1.82 6.60
C GLY A 15 -9.74 3.08 7.45
N LEU A 16 -10.93 3.70 7.53
CA LEU A 16 -11.15 4.94 8.28
C LEU A 16 -10.95 4.78 9.79
N ASP A 17 -11.33 3.63 10.36
CA ASP A 17 -11.15 3.31 11.77
C ASP A 17 -9.67 3.17 12.17
N HIS A 18 -8.79 2.98 11.19
CA HIS A 18 -7.33 2.87 11.36
C HIS A 18 -6.58 4.05 10.72
N ALA A 19 -7.24 5.21 10.59
CA ALA A 19 -6.61 6.45 10.18
C ALA A 19 -5.47 6.85 11.14
N PRO A 20 -4.42 7.56 10.66
CA PRO A 20 -4.31 8.12 9.31
C PRO A 20 -3.65 7.19 8.29
N PHE A 21 -3.19 6.00 8.69
CA PHE A 21 -2.34 5.15 7.84
C PHE A 21 -3.04 3.90 7.28
N GLY A 22 -4.26 3.60 7.73
CA GLY A 22 -5.07 2.50 7.21
C GLY A 22 -5.50 2.76 5.76
N CYS A 23 -5.02 1.93 4.83
CA CYS A 23 -5.56 1.86 3.48
C CYS A 23 -6.45 0.64 3.35
N ALA A 24 -7.65 0.82 2.80
CA ALA A 24 -8.62 -0.25 2.64
C ALA A 24 -9.46 -0.05 1.38
N THR A 25 -9.38 -0.99 0.44
CA THR A 25 -9.98 -0.80 -0.89
C THR A 25 -10.61 -2.08 -1.40
N VAL A 26 -11.79 -1.96 -2.01
CA VAL A 26 -12.34 -2.97 -2.94
C VAL A 26 -12.09 -2.48 -4.36
N GLY A 27 -11.08 -3.04 -5.02
CA GLY A 27 -10.62 -2.56 -6.33
C GLY A 27 -11.25 -3.27 -7.53
N MET A 28 -11.81 -4.47 -7.33
CA MET A 28 -12.36 -5.30 -8.40
C MET A 28 -13.64 -5.97 -7.94
N MET A 29 -14.65 -6.05 -8.82
CA MET A 29 -15.88 -6.77 -8.57
C MET A 29 -16.43 -7.40 -9.85
N GLN A 30 -16.91 -8.64 -9.75
CA GLN A 30 -17.55 -9.40 -10.83
C GLN A 30 -18.89 -9.93 -10.33
N VAL A 31 -19.97 -9.42 -10.89
CA VAL A 31 -21.34 -9.79 -10.53
C VAL A 31 -21.85 -10.86 -11.49
N TYR A 32 -22.57 -11.87 -11.00
CA TYR A 32 -23.16 -12.92 -11.83
C TYR A 32 -24.66 -13.11 -11.51
N PRO A 33 -25.55 -13.23 -12.51
CA PRO A 33 -25.29 -13.19 -13.96
C PRO A 33 -25.17 -11.77 -14.54
N ASN A 34 -25.17 -10.73 -13.69
CA ASN A 34 -25.12 -9.31 -14.07
C ASN A 34 -26.27 -8.84 -14.98
N SER A 35 -27.42 -9.51 -14.93
CA SER A 35 -28.64 -9.03 -15.60
C SER A 35 -29.42 -8.10 -14.69
N ARG A 36 -29.87 -6.96 -15.22
CA ARG A 36 -30.60 -5.92 -14.48
C ARG A 36 -31.91 -6.39 -13.84
N ASN A 37 -32.49 -7.50 -14.31
CA ASN A 37 -33.76 -8.06 -13.85
C ASN A 37 -33.61 -9.43 -13.15
N VAL A 38 -32.38 -9.83 -12.80
CA VAL A 38 -32.11 -11.08 -12.08
C VAL A 38 -31.36 -10.75 -10.79
N ILE A 39 -31.84 -11.26 -9.65
CA ILE A 39 -31.13 -11.12 -8.37
C ILE A 39 -29.77 -11.83 -8.50
N PRO A 40 -28.63 -11.15 -8.28
CA PRO A 40 -27.32 -11.78 -8.46
C PRO A 40 -27.08 -12.90 -7.45
N GLY A 41 -26.86 -14.11 -7.95
CA GLY A 41 -26.63 -15.31 -7.14
C GLY A 41 -25.17 -15.51 -6.72
N ARG A 42 -24.22 -14.83 -7.37
CA ARG A 42 -22.79 -14.85 -6.99
C ARG A 42 -22.13 -13.53 -7.30
N VAL A 43 -21.22 -13.10 -6.41
CA VAL A 43 -20.35 -11.94 -6.63
C VAL A 43 -18.94 -12.30 -6.17
N PHE A 44 -17.96 -12.11 -7.04
CA PHE A 44 -16.54 -12.14 -6.69
C PHE A 44 -16.05 -10.70 -6.53
N PHE A 45 -15.16 -10.44 -5.58
CA PHE A 45 -14.52 -9.14 -5.40
C PHE A 45 -13.18 -9.30 -4.68
N THR A 46 -12.33 -8.28 -4.77
CA THR A 46 -11.03 -8.23 -4.08
C THR A 46 -11.05 -7.24 -2.92
N VAL A 47 -10.22 -7.48 -1.91
CA VAL A 47 -9.97 -6.54 -0.81
C VAL A 47 -8.45 -6.34 -0.71
N ASP A 48 -8.02 -5.08 -0.58
CA ASP A 48 -6.64 -4.67 -0.35
C ASP A 48 -6.58 -3.91 0.99
N PHE A 49 -5.73 -4.38 1.91
CA PHE A 49 -5.41 -3.68 3.15
C PHE A 49 -3.92 -3.39 3.23
N ARG A 50 -3.58 -2.19 3.73
CA ARG A 50 -2.20 -1.78 3.99
C ARG A 50 -2.12 -0.98 5.28
N HIS A 51 -1.08 -1.24 6.06
CA HIS A 51 -0.75 -0.48 7.27
C HIS A 51 0.74 -0.66 7.60
N PRO A 52 1.46 0.36 8.11
CA PRO A 52 2.88 0.23 8.51
C PRO A 52 3.13 -0.63 9.76
N ASP A 53 2.08 -0.93 10.52
CA ASP A 53 2.13 -1.76 11.72
C ASP A 53 1.41 -3.09 11.46
N ASP A 54 2.15 -4.19 11.60
CA ASP A 54 1.69 -5.55 11.34
C ASP A 54 0.55 -5.97 12.28
N ALA A 55 0.62 -5.52 13.54
CA ALA A 55 -0.42 -5.83 14.53
C ALA A 55 -1.73 -5.13 14.18
N VAL A 56 -1.65 -3.94 13.58
CA VAL A 56 -2.84 -3.24 13.07
C VAL A 56 -3.37 -3.90 11.80
N LEU A 57 -2.50 -4.30 10.87
CA LEU A 57 -2.92 -5.03 9.68
C LEU A 57 -3.63 -6.35 10.03
N ALA A 58 -3.14 -7.07 11.05
CA ALA A 58 -3.80 -8.26 11.58
C ALA A 58 -5.17 -7.95 12.21
N LYS A 59 -5.34 -6.80 12.86
CA LYS A 59 -6.65 -6.37 13.38
C LYS A 59 -7.62 -6.04 12.24
N MET A 60 -7.15 -5.40 11.17
CA MET A 60 -7.96 -5.12 9.99
C MET A 60 -8.43 -6.42 9.30
N ASP A 61 -7.56 -7.42 9.13
CA ASP A 61 -7.91 -8.74 8.62
C ASP A 61 -8.96 -9.44 9.51
N ALA A 62 -8.76 -9.44 10.84
CA ALA A 62 -9.70 -10.03 11.77
C ALA A 62 -11.09 -9.35 11.70
N ALA A 63 -11.12 -8.02 11.65
CA ALA A 63 -12.35 -7.25 11.50
C ALA A 63 -13.08 -7.53 10.18
N LEU A 64 -12.33 -7.71 9.08
CA LEU A 64 -12.89 -8.11 7.79
C LEU A 64 -13.52 -9.50 7.86
N ARG A 65 -12.79 -10.49 8.38
CA ARG A 65 -13.29 -11.88 8.49
C ARG A 65 -14.55 -11.95 9.34
N ASP A 66 -14.56 -11.31 10.50
CA ASP A 66 -15.73 -11.24 11.38
C ASP A 66 -16.91 -10.53 10.69
N GLY A 67 -16.67 -9.36 10.11
CA GLY A 67 -17.70 -8.57 9.46
C GLY A 67 -18.30 -9.26 8.23
N VAL A 68 -17.48 -9.94 7.41
CA VAL A 68 -17.94 -10.75 6.27
C VAL A 68 -18.80 -11.92 6.76
N ALA A 69 -18.36 -12.65 7.78
CA ALA A 69 -19.13 -13.76 8.35
C ALA A 69 -20.50 -13.29 8.88
N ARG A 70 -20.53 -12.16 9.59
CA ARG A 70 -21.77 -11.56 10.10
C ARG A 70 -22.71 -11.11 8.98
N ILE A 71 -22.19 -10.43 7.95
CA ILE A 71 -22.99 -9.97 6.79
C ILE A 71 -23.57 -11.16 6.03
N ALA A 72 -22.78 -12.23 5.85
CA ALA A 72 -23.22 -13.44 5.18
C ALA A 72 -24.32 -14.18 5.96
N ALA A 73 -24.14 -14.32 7.28
CA ALA A 73 -25.12 -14.97 8.15
C ALA A 73 -26.46 -14.22 8.19
N ASP A 74 -26.44 -12.88 8.26
CA ASP A 74 -27.64 -12.04 8.28
C ASP A 74 -28.48 -12.17 6.98
N ILE A 75 -27.82 -12.41 5.84
CA ILE A 75 -28.48 -12.49 4.53
C ILE A 75 -28.76 -13.95 4.11
N GLY A 76 -28.07 -14.92 4.70
CA GLY A 76 -28.12 -16.33 4.29
C GLY A 76 -27.27 -16.62 3.05
N LEU A 77 -26.06 -16.06 2.98
CA LEU A 77 -25.10 -16.27 1.89
C LEU A 77 -24.01 -17.27 2.28
N GLU A 78 -23.57 -18.07 1.31
CA GLU A 78 -22.31 -18.80 1.40
C GLU A 78 -21.13 -17.86 1.13
N THR A 79 -19.99 -18.11 1.78
CA THR A 79 -18.77 -17.30 1.61
C THR A 79 -17.54 -18.17 1.41
N GLN A 80 -16.64 -17.68 0.56
CA GLN A 80 -15.28 -18.17 0.42
C GLN A 80 -14.37 -16.94 0.48
N LEU A 81 -13.52 -16.86 1.49
CA LEU A 81 -12.57 -15.77 1.69
C LEU A 81 -11.17 -16.38 1.78
N GLU A 82 -10.32 -16.02 0.81
CA GLU A 82 -8.95 -16.49 0.71
C GLU A 82 -8.00 -15.29 0.75
N GLN A 83 -7.02 -15.34 1.66
CA GLN A 83 -5.93 -14.37 1.69
C GLN A 83 -4.84 -14.83 0.72
N ILE A 84 -4.84 -14.24 -0.48
CA ILE A 84 -3.94 -14.64 -1.56
C ILE A 84 -2.55 -14.00 -1.47
N PHE A 85 -2.41 -12.93 -0.68
CA PHE A 85 -1.16 -12.19 -0.56
C PHE A 85 -1.03 -11.53 0.82
N TYR A 86 0.17 -11.61 1.40
CA TYR A 86 0.54 -10.91 2.63
C TYR A 86 2.05 -10.76 2.70
N TYR A 87 2.50 -9.57 3.09
CA TYR A 87 3.87 -9.29 3.47
C TYR A 87 3.86 -8.40 4.70
N LYS A 88 4.82 -8.62 5.60
CA LYS A 88 4.97 -7.79 6.80
C LYS A 88 5.42 -6.38 6.40
N PRO A 89 4.99 -5.34 7.14
CA PRO A 89 5.57 -4.02 6.99
C PRO A 89 7.10 -4.08 7.13
N VAL A 90 7.78 -3.42 6.19
CA VAL A 90 9.23 -3.46 6.08
C VAL A 90 9.81 -2.18 6.66
N ALA A 91 10.55 -2.31 7.75
CA ALA A 91 11.46 -1.25 8.19
C ALA A 91 12.70 -1.30 7.31
N PHE A 92 12.96 -0.22 6.58
CA PHE A 92 14.16 -0.08 5.77
C PHE A 92 15.40 0.11 6.65
N ASP A 93 16.56 -0.25 6.10
CA ASP A 93 17.84 -0.18 6.80
C ASP A 93 18.15 1.27 7.21
N SER A 94 18.45 1.46 8.49
CA SER A 94 18.69 2.80 9.05
C SER A 94 19.86 3.52 8.39
N ALA A 95 20.95 2.84 8.03
CA ALA A 95 22.10 3.47 7.39
C ALA A 95 21.78 3.88 5.95
N CYS A 96 20.99 3.08 5.23
CA CYS A 96 20.45 3.46 3.92
C CYS A 96 19.47 4.64 4.02
N VAL A 97 18.64 4.72 5.06
CA VAL A 97 17.75 5.87 5.29
C VAL A 97 18.56 7.14 5.60
N GLU A 98 19.57 7.07 6.46
CA GLU A 98 20.45 8.21 6.74
C GLU A 98 21.24 8.65 5.51
N ALA A 99 21.68 7.73 4.65
CA ALA A 99 22.36 8.07 3.40
C ALA A 99 21.44 8.87 2.46
N VAL A 100 20.17 8.51 2.37
CA VAL A 100 19.16 9.26 1.61
C VAL A 100 18.92 10.64 2.22
N ARG A 101 18.75 10.73 3.54
CA ARG A 101 18.53 12.02 4.24
C ARG A 101 19.71 12.96 4.07
N GLY A 102 20.93 12.47 4.29
CA GLY A 102 22.16 13.23 4.11
C GLY A 102 22.38 13.68 2.66
N ALA A 103 21.96 12.87 1.68
CA ALA A 103 21.99 13.27 0.27
C ALA A 103 20.99 14.40 -0.03
N ALA A 104 19.77 14.37 0.55
CA ALA A 104 18.82 15.48 0.42
C ALA A 104 19.34 16.77 1.07
N ASP A 105 19.89 16.67 2.29
CA ASP A 105 20.49 17.80 3.01
C ASP A 105 21.64 18.45 2.23
N ARG A 106 22.48 17.64 1.56
CA ARG A 106 23.61 18.13 0.74
C ARG A 106 23.19 19.11 -0.35
N PHE A 107 22.03 18.90 -0.96
CA PHE A 107 21.50 19.78 -2.01
C PHE A 107 20.55 20.85 -1.47
N GLY A 108 20.28 20.86 -0.16
CA GLY A 108 19.32 21.78 0.46
C GLY A 108 17.88 21.51 0.04
N TYR A 109 17.54 20.29 -0.39
CA TYR A 109 16.16 19.93 -0.72
C TYR A 109 15.33 19.78 0.54
N SER A 110 14.11 20.28 0.54
CA SER A 110 13.14 20.00 1.60
C SER A 110 12.80 18.51 1.61
N HIS A 111 12.82 17.87 2.77
CA HIS A 111 12.47 16.46 2.93
C HIS A 111 11.69 16.20 4.22
N ARG A 112 11.11 15.00 4.30
CA ARG A 112 10.44 14.47 5.47
C ARG A 112 10.51 12.95 5.44
N ASP A 113 10.38 12.33 6.60
CA ASP A 113 10.14 10.90 6.67
C ASP A 113 8.74 10.57 6.13
N ILE A 114 8.64 9.44 5.42
CA ILE A 114 7.42 8.95 4.80
C ILE A 114 7.39 7.42 4.81
N VAL A 115 6.18 6.87 4.97
CA VAL A 115 5.90 5.44 4.82
C VAL A 115 5.40 5.23 3.39
N SER A 116 5.95 4.25 2.66
CA SER A 116 5.35 3.88 1.39
C SER A 116 3.99 3.21 1.62
N GLY A 117 2.94 3.77 1.02
CA GLY A 117 1.62 3.17 0.97
C GLY A 117 1.50 2.09 -0.13
N ALA A 118 2.55 1.82 -0.91
CA ALA A 118 2.55 0.85 -1.99
C ALA A 118 3.65 -0.21 -1.81
N GLY A 119 3.38 -1.41 -2.35
CA GLY A 119 4.40 -2.43 -2.45
C GLY A 119 5.39 -2.07 -3.57
N HIS A 120 6.68 -2.22 -3.29
CA HIS A 120 7.76 -2.06 -4.27
C HIS A 120 8.70 -3.26 -4.17
N ASP A 121 9.45 -3.56 -5.23
CA ASP A 121 10.43 -4.64 -5.23
C ASP A 121 11.48 -4.47 -4.11
N ALA A 122 11.79 -3.22 -3.76
CA ALA A 122 12.68 -2.88 -2.64
C ALA A 122 12.22 -3.49 -1.29
N CYS A 123 10.92 -3.70 -1.07
CA CYS A 123 10.39 -4.36 0.13
C CYS A 123 10.87 -5.82 0.24
N TYR A 124 11.08 -6.51 -0.88
CA TYR A 124 11.67 -7.84 -0.89
C TYR A 124 13.19 -7.80 -0.78
N LEU A 125 13.85 -6.86 -1.47
CA LEU A 125 15.31 -6.69 -1.37
C LEU A 125 15.77 -6.42 0.06
N ALA A 126 14.98 -5.67 0.83
CA ALA A 126 15.24 -5.39 2.24
C ALA A 126 15.34 -6.66 3.13
N GLN A 127 14.83 -7.81 2.68
CA GLN A 127 14.95 -9.07 3.42
C GLN A 127 16.34 -9.71 3.27
N VAL A 128 17.12 -9.31 2.27
CA VAL A 128 18.40 -9.93 1.92
C VAL A 128 19.57 -8.94 1.83
N ALA A 129 19.30 -7.63 1.82
CA ALA A 129 20.32 -6.59 1.76
C ALA A 129 19.87 -5.28 2.44
N PRO A 130 20.79 -4.49 3.01
CA PRO A 130 20.51 -3.13 3.46
C PRO A 130 19.86 -2.31 2.33
N THR A 131 18.62 -1.88 2.54
CA THR A 131 17.79 -1.27 1.50
C THR A 131 17.00 -0.11 2.09
N SER A 132 16.84 0.97 1.34
CA SER A 132 15.87 2.05 1.58
C SER A 132 15.32 2.57 0.24
N MET A 133 14.45 3.59 0.26
CA MET A 133 13.86 4.17 -0.94
C MET A 133 13.98 5.70 -0.94
N VAL A 134 14.01 6.29 -2.13
CA VAL A 134 13.89 7.73 -2.36
C VAL A 134 12.54 8.00 -3.02
N PHE A 135 11.76 8.92 -2.47
CA PHE A 135 10.50 9.37 -3.06
C PHE A 135 10.64 10.80 -3.57
N VAL A 136 9.90 11.08 -4.65
CA VAL A 136 9.65 12.42 -5.16
C VAL A 136 8.13 12.65 -5.19
N PRO A 137 7.64 13.90 -5.13
CA PRO A 137 6.22 14.17 -5.29
C PRO A 137 5.75 13.81 -6.71
N CYS A 138 4.47 13.48 -6.84
CA CYS A 138 3.74 13.50 -8.10
C CYS A 138 2.59 14.52 -8.00
N VAL A 139 2.18 15.07 -9.14
CA VAL A 139 1.10 16.08 -9.20
C VAL A 139 -0.19 15.49 -8.64
N ASP A 140 -0.81 16.22 -7.71
CA ASP A 140 -2.04 15.82 -6.99
C ASP A 140 -1.99 14.48 -6.24
N GLY A 141 -0.81 13.87 -6.08
CA GLY A 141 -0.66 12.56 -5.43
C GLY A 141 -1.30 11.41 -6.22
N ILE A 142 -1.59 11.61 -7.51
CA ILE A 142 -2.24 10.62 -8.37
C ILE A 142 -1.20 9.64 -8.90
N SER A 143 -1.54 8.36 -8.86
CA SER A 143 -0.80 7.28 -9.53
C SER A 143 -1.76 6.22 -10.03
N HIS A 144 -1.29 5.28 -10.86
CA HIS A 144 -2.12 4.28 -11.56
C HIS A 144 -3.24 4.94 -12.40
N ASN A 145 -2.97 6.14 -12.93
CA ASN A 145 -3.85 6.89 -13.79
C ASN A 145 -3.03 7.53 -14.90
N GLU A 146 -3.61 7.68 -16.09
CA GLU A 146 -2.94 8.22 -17.29
C GLU A 146 -2.47 9.67 -17.13
N ILE A 147 -3.03 10.41 -16.15
CA ILE A 147 -2.62 11.79 -15.84
C ILE A 147 -1.52 11.88 -14.77
N GLU A 148 -0.96 10.75 -14.32
CA GLU A 148 0.21 10.74 -13.43
C GLU A 148 1.34 11.58 -14.03
N ASP A 149 1.83 12.56 -13.26
CA ASP A 149 2.86 13.50 -13.72
C ASP A 149 3.80 13.91 -12.59
N ALA A 150 5.03 14.28 -12.97
CA ALA A 150 6.05 14.78 -12.06
C ALA A 150 6.89 15.85 -12.75
N THR A 151 7.14 16.95 -12.05
CA THR A 151 7.90 18.05 -12.64
C THR A 151 9.37 17.64 -12.90
N PRO A 152 10.02 18.19 -13.94
CA PRO A 152 11.44 17.94 -14.18
C PRO A 152 12.33 18.22 -12.97
N ALA A 153 12.01 19.25 -12.18
CA ALA A 153 12.74 19.61 -10.98
C ALA A 153 12.65 18.53 -9.88
N TRP A 154 11.48 17.91 -9.71
CA TRP A 154 11.32 16.79 -8.78
C TRP A 154 12.09 15.56 -9.24
N ILE A 155 12.02 15.24 -10.53
CA ILE A 155 12.75 14.10 -11.11
C ILE A 155 14.27 14.29 -10.96
N GLU A 156 14.79 15.47 -11.28
CA GLU A 156 16.21 15.80 -11.11
C GLU A 156 16.64 15.69 -9.64
N ALA A 157 15.86 16.26 -8.72
CA ALA A 157 16.16 16.19 -7.29
C ALA A 157 16.20 14.74 -6.78
N GLY A 158 15.23 13.90 -7.16
CA GLY A 158 15.22 12.49 -6.81
C GLY A 158 16.42 11.73 -7.35
N ALA A 159 16.81 11.98 -8.60
CA ALA A 159 17.97 11.37 -9.21
C ALA A 159 19.29 11.81 -8.53
N ASN A 160 19.42 13.08 -8.17
CA ASN A 160 20.59 13.60 -7.44
C ASN A 160 20.72 12.97 -6.05
N VAL A 161 19.61 12.84 -5.32
CA VAL A 161 19.58 12.15 -4.01
C VAL A 161 19.98 10.69 -4.16
N LEU A 162 19.41 9.98 -5.15
CA LEU A 162 19.76 8.59 -5.44
C LEU A 162 21.25 8.43 -5.74
N LEU A 163 21.80 9.26 -6.63
CA LEU A 163 23.22 9.25 -6.99
C LEU A 163 24.11 9.36 -5.75
N HIS A 164 23.84 10.34 -4.88
CA HIS A 164 24.69 10.59 -3.72
C HIS A 164 24.50 9.56 -2.59
N ALA A 165 23.29 9.03 -2.40
CA ALA A 165 23.07 7.93 -1.48
C ALA A 165 23.82 6.67 -1.95
N MET A 166 23.77 6.35 -3.24
CA MET A 166 24.50 5.23 -3.83
C MET A 166 26.01 5.41 -3.71
N LEU A 167 26.55 6.59 -4.03
CA LEU A 167 27.98 6.89 -3.89
C LEU A 167 28.46 6.75 -2.44
N SER A 168 27.66 7.23 -1.47
CA SER A 168 27.97 7.08 -0.04
C SER A 168 28.19 5.62 0.34
N ARG A 169 27.31 4.72 -0.13
CA ARG A 169 27.41 3.27 0.11
C ARG A 169 28.51 2.59 -0.70
N ALA A 170 28.63 2.95 -1.98
CA ALA A 170 29.55 2.28 -2.92
C ALA A 170 31.03 2.63 -2.69
N CYS A 171 31.31 3.78 -2.05
CA CYS A 171 32.66 4.22 -1.72
C CYS A 171 33.12 3.79 -0.31
N GLU A 172 32.33 3.02 0.42
CA GLU A 172 32.78 2.41 1.67
C GLU A 172 33.96 1.46 1.39
N PRO A 173 35.03 1.47 2.19
CA PRO A 173 36.12 0.53 2.04
C PRO A 173 35.61 -0.90 2.13
N ALA A 174 36.01 -1.76 1.19
CA ALA A 174 35.67 -3.18 1.26
C ALA A 174 36.25 -3.79 2.55
N SER A 175 35.38 -4.40 3.35
CA SER A 175 35.73 -5.19 4.53
C SER A 175 36.35 -6.53 4.17
#